data_AF-A0A968J6Z3-F1
#
_entry.id   AF-A0A968J6Z3-F1
#
_cell.length_a   1.000
_cell.length_b   1.000
_cell.length_c   1.000
_cell.angle_alpha   90.00
_cell.angle_beta   90.00
_cell.angle_gamma   90.00
#
_symmetry.space_group_name_H-M   'P 1'
#
loop_
_entity.id
_entity.type
_entity.pdbx_description
1 polymer ?
#
loop_
_entity_poly.entity_id
_entity_poly.type
_entity_poly.pdbx_seq_one_letter_code
_entity_poly.pdbx_strand_id
1 'polypeptide(L)' 'MMPVPSLPTLTRANRQLYQFIEQYQLLQPQQWALALKIQRQTQGPLEVILWQLGFLDSQHLSLFWQLREQLS' A
#
# COMPACT_ATOMS: atom_id res chain seq x y z
N MET A 1 12.68 -12.76 -16.36
CA MET A 1 11.38 -12.33 -15.79
C MET A 1 11.32 -12.84 -14.36
N MET A 2 11.47 -11.97 -13.36
CA MET A 2 11.29 -12.42 -11.97
C MET A 2 9.78 -12.65 -11.72
N PRO A 3 9.38 -13.73 -11.05
CA PRO A 3 7.98 -13.97 -10.73
C PRO A 3 7.49 -12.88 -9.78
N VAL A 4 6.46 -12.14 -10.18
CA VAL A 4 5.68 -11.30 -9.29
C VAL A 4 5.19 -12.22 -8.17
N PRO A 5 5.63 -12.03 -6.91
CA PRO A 5 5.21 -12.92 -5.83
C PRO A 5 3.69 -12.87 -5.78
N SER A 6 3.04 -14.01 -6.00
CA SER A 6 1.59 -14.15 -5.99
C SER A 6 1.06 -13.56 -4.69
N LEU A 7 0.55 -12.33 -4.76
CA LEU A 7 0.10 -11.52 -3.63
C LEU A 7 -1.07 -12.26 -2.99
N PRO A 8 -0.89 -12.95 -1.85
CA PRO A 8 -1.96 -13.71 -1.23
C PRO A 8 -2.98 -12.69 -0.72
N THR A 9 -4.17 -12.76 -1.29
CA THR A 9 -5.40 -12.09 -0.83
C THR A 9 -5.22 -10.61 -0.46
N LEU A 10 -4.88 -9.77 -1.43
CA LEU A 10 -5.12 -8.33 -1.30
C LEU A 10 -6.65 -8.12 -1.14
N THR A 11 -7.06 -7.74 0.08
CA THR A 11 -8.39 -7.21 0.37
C THR A 11 -8.68 -6.04 -0.59
N ARG A 12 -9.96 -5.70 -0.80
CA ARG A 12 -10.37 -4.60 -1.71
C ARG A 12 -9.60 -3.30 -1.42
N ALA A 13 -9.40 -2.99 -0.14
CA ALA A 13 -8.61 -1.85 0.32
C ALA A 13 -7.13 -1.93 -0.11
N ASN A 14 -6.48 -3.09 0.04
CA ASN A 14 -5.08 -3.24 -0.35
C ASN A 14 -4.88 -3.15 -1.88
N ARG A 15 -5.89 -3.57 -2.68
CA ARG A 15 -5.87 -3.36 -4.13
C ARG A 15 -5.98 -1.88 -4.51
N GLN A 16 -6.89 -1.14 -3.88
CA GLN A 16 -7.03 0.30 -4.13
C GLN A 16 -5.75 1.06 -3.73
N LEU A 17 -5.13 0.68 -2.62
CA LEU A 17 -3.88 1.26 -2.16
C LEU A 17 -2.72 0.97 -3.13
N TYR A 18 -2.63 -0.26 -3.64
CA TYR A 18 -1.63 -0.62 -4.65
C TYR A 18 -1.80 0.22 -5.92
N GLN A 19 -3.03 0.33 -6.43
CA GLN A 19 -3.33 1.15 -7.62
C GLN A 19 -2.97 2.62 -7.42
N PHE A 20 -3.27 3.17 -6.24
CA PHE A 20 -2.87 4.53 -5.87
C PHE A 20 -1.35 4.69 -5.92
N ILE A 21 -0.61 3.79 -5.27
CA ILE A 21 0.85 3.83 -5.23
C ILE A 21 1.48 3.70 -6.62
N GLU A 22 0.92 2.82 -7.45
CA GLU A 22 1.37 2.61 -8.83
C GLU A 22 1.10 3.84 -9.70
N GLN A 23 -0.11 4.40 -9.62
CA GLN A 23 -0.54 5.57 -10.40
C GLN A 23 0.32 6.81 -10.10
N TYR A 24 0.67 7.02 -8.84
CA TYR A 24 1.48 8.16 -8.40
C TYR A 24 2.99 7.84 -8.31
N GLN A 25 3.41 6.62 -8.71
CA GLN A 25 4.79 6.13 -8.62
C GLN A 25 5.44 6.39 -7.25
N LEU A 26 4.66 6.25 -6.18
CA LEU A 26 5.08 6.66 -4.83
C LEU A 26 6.13 5.73 -4.25
N LEU A 27 6.10 4.45 -4.63
CA LEU A 27 6.95 3.42 -4.04
C LEU A 27 7.67 2.61 -5.09
N GLN A 28 8.88 2.19 -4.72
CA GLN A 28 9.57 1.13 -5.43
C GLN A 28 8.99 -0.25 -5.06
N PRO A 29 9.06 -1.25 -5.97
CA PRO A 29 8.58 -2.59 -5.71
C PRO A 29 9.15 -3.24 -4.43
N GLN A 30 10.39 -2.89 -4.08
CA GLN A 30 11.06 -3.39 -2.87
C GLN A 30 10.43 -2.83 -1.58
N GLN A 31 10.05 -1.56 -1.57
CA GLN A 31 9.38 -0.90 -0.43
C GLN A 31 8.00 -1.51 -0.20
N TRP A 32 7.27 -1.78 -1.28
CA TRP A 32 5.98 -2.47 -1.24
C TRP A 32 6.10 -3.90 -0.67
N ALA A 33 7.09 -4.67 -1.14
CA ALA A 33 7.35 -6.01 -0.63
C ALA A 33 7.70 -6.01 0.86
N LEU A 34 8.47 -5.02 1.33
CA LEU A 34 8.80 -4.87 2.75
C LEU A 34 7.55 -4.58 3.59
N ALA A 35 6.72 -3.64 3.15
CA ALA A 35 5.47 -3.29 3.84
C ALA A 35 4.53 -4.50 3.96
N LEU A 36 4.39 -5.29 2.89
CA LEU A 36 3.61 -6.53 2.90
C LEU A 36 4.18 -7.58 3.86
N LYS A 37 5.51 -7.71 3.93
CA LYS A 37 6.16 -8.63 4.88
C LYS A 37 5.84 -8.24 6.32
N ILE A 38 5.89 -6.95 6.64
CA ILE A 38 5.57 -6.42 7.96
C ILE A 38 4.08 -6.58 8.26
N GLN A 39 3.21 -6.32 7.30
CA GLN A 39 1.75 -6.50 7.44
C GLN A 39 1.38 -7.93 7.85
N ARG A 40 2.08 -8.93 7.31
CA ARG A 40 1.87 -10.33 7.71
C ARG A 40 2.27 -10.62 9.15
N GLN A 41 3.20 -9.84 9.71
CA GLN A 41 3.69 -10.00 11.09
C GLN A 41 2.84 -9.21 12.10
N THR A 42 2.39 -8.02 11.74
CA THR A 42 1.67 -7.11 12.65
C THR A 42 0.15 -7.12 12.45
N GLN A 43 -0.35 -7.72 11.37
CA GLN A 43 -1.77 -7.71 10.95
C GLN A 43 -2.38 -6.29 10.85
N GLY A 44 -1.54 -5.25 10.77
CA GLY A 44 -1.98 -3.86 10.67
C GLY A 44 -2.46 -3.46 9.27
N PRO A 45 -3.19 -2.34 9.15
CA PRO A 45 -3.53 -1.74 7.86
C PRO A 45 -2.27 -1.31 7.10
N LEU A 46 -2.24 -1.62 5.81
CA LEU A 46 -1.03 -1.48 4.99
C LEU A 46 -0.62 -0.02 4.80
N GLU A 47 -1.59 0.88 4.68
CA GLU A 47 -1.40 2.33 4.57
C GLU A 47 -0.66 2.90 5.79
N VAL A 48 -0.99 2.42 6.99
CA VAL A 48 -0.33 2.86 8.22
C VAL A 48 1.09 2.32 8.31
N ILE A 49 1.31 1.06 7.89
CA ILE A 49 2.65 0.46 7.85
C ILE A 49 3.55 1.25 6.89
N LEU A 50 3.03 1.62 5.72
CA LEU A 50 3.76 2.42 4.74
C LEU A 50 4.14 3.80 5.29
N TRP A 51 3.24 4.43 6.05
CA TRP A 51 3.52 5.70 6.71
C TRP A 51 4.55 5.56 7.84
N GLN A 52 4.44 4.52 8.68
CA GLN A 52 5.41 4.24 9.74
C GLN A 52 6.82 3.96 9.21
N LEU A 53 6.92 3.35 8.03
CA LEU A 53 8.19 3.11 7.33
C LEU A 53 8.75 4.37 6.66
N GLY A 54 8.03 5.49 6.69
CA GLY A 54 8.41 6.73 6.00
C GLY A 54 8.31 6.63 4.48
N PHE A 55 7.61 5.62 3.97
CA PHE A 55 7.42 5.39 2.54
C PHE A 55 6.27 6.21 1.97
N LEU A 56 5.28 6.53 2.81
CA LEU A 56 4.24 7.51 2.51
C LEU A 56 4.29 8.60 3.58
N ASP A 57 4.03 9.84 3.19
CA ASP A 57 3.81 10.92 4.13
C ASP A 57 2.31 11.13 4.41
N SER A 58 2.00 12.07 5.31
CA SER A 58 0.63 12.40 5.67
C SER A 58 -0.20 12.97 4.51
N GLN A 59 0.43 13.57 3.50
CA GLN A 59 -0.28 14.13 2.33
C GLN A 59 -0.76 13.00 1.42
N HIS A 60 0.11 12.02 1.14
CA HIS A 60 -0.25 10.84 0.36
C HIS A 60 -1.34 10.02 1.05
N LEU A 61 -1.26 9.86 2.38
CA LEU A 61 -2.35 9.25 3.13
C LEU A 61 -3.65 10.04 2.97
N SER A 62 -3.63 11.36 3.18
CA SER A 62 -4.83 12.19 3.09
C SER A 62 -5.51 12.08 1.72
N LEU A 63 -4.72 12.11 0.64
CA LEU A 63 -5.20 11.91 -0.73
C LEU A 63 -5.82 10.52 -0.94
N PHE A 64 -5.17 9.48 -0.42
CA PHE A 64 -5.71 8.12 -0.49
C PHE A 64 -7.06 8.00 0.23
N TRP A 65 -7.20 8.56 1.43
CA TRP A 65 -8.46 8.55 2.19
C TRP A 65 -9.57 9.31 1.47
N GLN A 66 -9.28 10.49 0.93
CA GLN A 66 -10.24 11.27 0.13
C GLN A 66 -10.73 10.50 -1.10
N LEU A 67 -9.81 9.87 -1.85
CA LEU A 67 -10.16 9.06 -3.02
C LEU A 67 -10.99 7.82 -2.62
N ARG A 68 -10.71 7.24 -1.46
CA ARG A 68 -11.46 6.10 -0.94
C ARG A 68 -12.89 6.46 -0.55
N GLU A 69 -13.10 7.63 0.03
CA GLU A 69 -14.44 8.12 0.41
C GLU A 69 -15.31 8.46 -0.81
N GLN A 70 -14.72 8.95 -1.90
CA GLN A 70 -15.47 9.27 -3.13
C GLN A 70 -15.92 8.04 -3.94
N LEU A 71 -15.33 6.86 -3.68
CA LEU A 71 -15.59 5.60 -4.39
C LEU A 71 -16.44 4.61 -3.57
N SER A 72 -16.96 5.05 -2.43
CA SER A 72 -17.76 4.24 -1.50
C SER A 72 -19.24 4.58 -1.57
#